data_AF-T1GTG5-F1
#
_entry.id   AF-T1GTG5-F1
#
_cell.length_a   1.000
_cell.length_b   1.000
_cell.length_c   1.000
_cell.angle_alpha   90.00
_cell.angle_beta   90.00
_cell.angle_gamma   90.00
#
_symmetry.space_group_name_H-M   'P 1'
#
loop_
_entity.id
_entity.type
_entity.pdbx_description
1 polymer ?
#
loop_
_entity_poly.entity_id
_entity_poly.type
_entity_poly.pdbx_seq_one_letter_code
_entity_poly.pdbx_strand_id
1 'polypeptide(L)'
;MVFYKNSLKLIHEQGAVLEFNAMDALKCVKEIDPTLKVDCAEEWQVTRPGALLEEKFKPFDWTFSSNYQGTMNEHFREEDSEEGINFDKLMQREPIIFSSEVSLFEDELHDHGVSSCTVKIRVMPSGYYILLRFFLRVDNVLMRMHDTRFHYEIENNYIMKEFTT
;
A
#
# COMPACT_ATOMS: atom_id res chain seq x y z
N MET A 1 -11.27 -1.94 9.53
CA MET A 1 -10.21 -1.99 10.57
C MET A 1 -8.98 -1.15 10.20
N VAL A 2 -8.59 -0.21 11.06
CA VAL A 2 -7.38 0.63 10.86
C VAL A 2 -6.38 0.39 11.98
N PHE A 3 -5.15 -0.02 11.63
CA PHE A 3 -4.09 -0.31 12.60
C PHE A 3 -3.15 0.89 12.75
N TYR A 4 -3.64 1.98 13.36
CA TYR A 4 -2.92 3.26 13.43
C TYR A 4 -1.56 3.23 14.16
N LYS A 5 -1.31 2.24 15.02
CA LYS A 5 -0.02 2.05 15.70
C LYS A 5 0.95 1.16 14.93
N ASN A 6 0.48 0.49 13.88
CA ASN A 6 1.31 -0.41 13.10
C ASN A 6 2.20 0.42 12.18
N SER A 7 3.51 0.15 12.25
CA SER A 7 4.48 0.74 11.35
C SER A 7 5.63 -0.22 11.09
N LEU A 8 6.09 -0.29 9.84
CA LEU A 8 7.39 -0.87 9.49
C LEU A 8 8.34 0.28 9.16
N LYS A 9 9.52 0.33 9.79
CA LYS A 9 10.52 1.37 9.55
C LYS A 9 11.87 0.74 9.22
N LEU A 10 12.46 1.16 8.11
CA LEU A 10 13.87 0.96 7.81
C LEU A 10 14.62 2.23 8.13
N ILE A 11 15.68 2.12 8.93
CA ILE A 11 16.51 3.23 9.37
C ILE A 11 17.96 2.90 9.01
N HIS A 12 18.56 3.70 8.15
CA HIS A 12 19.99 3.64 7.85
C HIS A 12 20.80 4.39 8.92
N GLU A 13 22.03 3.96 9.19
CA GLU A 13 22.89 4.58 10.20
C GLU A 13 23.16 6.07 9.94
N GLN A 14 23.13 6.49 8.67
CA GLN A 14 23.30 7.90 8.27
C GLN A 14 22.00 8.73 8.37
N GLY A 15 20.90 8.14 8.85
CA GLY A 15 19.65 8.85 9.10
C GLY A 15 18.58 8.75 8.00
N ALA A 16 18.82 8.00 6.92
CA ALA A 16 17.78 7.74 5.92
C ALA A 16 16.68 6.83 6.49
N VAL A 17 15.42 7.24 6.34
CA VAL A 17 14.26 6.52 6.90
C VAL A 17 13.21 6.26 5.82
N LEU A 18 12.87 4.98 5.66
CA LEU A 18 11.73 4.52 4.86
C LEU A 18 10.70 3.91 5.80
N GLU A 19 9.54 4.55 5.92
CA GLU A 19 8.47 4.16 6.83
C GLU A 19 7.20 3.76 6.07
N PHE A 20 6.53 2.72 6.56
CA PHE A 20 5.22 2.29 6.12
C PHE A 20 4.27 2.39 7.30
N ASN A 21 3.28 3.27 7.24
CA ASN A 21 2.28 3.44 8.30
C ASN A 21 0.87 3.59 7.73
N ALA A 22 -0.13 3.23 8.54
CA ALA A 22 -1.52 3.23 8.12
C ALA A 22 -2.06 4.63 7.80
N MET A 23 -1.63 5.66 8.53
CA MET A 23 -2.17 7.00 8.39
C MET A 23 -1.75 7.63 7.06
N ASP A 24 -0.48 7.50 6.67
CA ASP A 24 0.01 7.98 5.38
C ASP A 24 -0.58 7.16 4.23
N ALA A 25 -0.73 5.85 4.41
CA ALA A 25 -1.41 5.01 3.42
C ALA A 25 -2.85 5.47 3.17
N LEU A 26 -3.58 5.86 4.23
CA LEU A 26 -4.95 6.37 4.12
C LEU A 26 -5.02 7.79 3.54
N LYS A 27 -3.99 8.63 3.73
CA LYS A 27 -3.91 9.94 3.06
C LYS A 27 -3.76 9.82 1.54
N CYS A 28 -3.14 8.75 1.07
CA CYS A 28 -2.95 8.46 -0.36
C CYS A 28 -4.15 7.77 -1.01
N VAL A 29 -5.26 7.58 -0.28
CA VAL A 29 -6.51 7.11 -0.86
C VAL A 29 -7.01 8.18 -1.83
N LYS A 30 -7.10 7.83 -3.11
CA LYS A 30 -7.52 8.77 -4.15
C LYS A 30 -8.94 9.23 -3.86
N GLU A 31 -9.18 10.53 -4.06
CA GLU A 31 -10.53 11.04 -4.22
C GLU A 31 -11.05 10.60 -5.60
N ILE A 32 -11.65 9.40 -5.65
CA ILE A 32 -12.67 8.92 -6.61
C ILE A 32 -12.21 8.74 -8.06
N ASP A 33 -12.33 7.50 -8.54
CA ASP A 33 -12.46 7.20 -9.97
C ASP A 33 -13.96 7.28 -10.35
N PRO A 34 -14.40 8.26 -11.18
CA PRO A 34 -15.81 8.48 -11.50
C PRO A 34 -16.47 7.32 -12.28
N THR A 35 -15.71 6.29 -12.66
CA THR A 35 -16.21 5.12 -13.39
C THR A 35 -16.76 4.00 -12.49
N LEU A 36 -16.52 4.09 -11.17
CA LEU A 36 -16.71 2.97 -10.24
C LEU A 36 -17.93 3.23 -9.34
N LYS A 37 -19.13 2.98 -9.89
CA LYS A 37 -20.38 3.00 -9.12
C LYS A 37 -20.57 1.64 -8.45
N VAL A 38 -20.50 1.60 -7.13
CA VAL A 38 -20.90 0.43 -6.33
C VAL A 38 -22.36 0.63 -5.94
N ASP A 39 -23.25 -0.29 -6.32
CA ASP A 39 -24.70 -0.19 -6.12
C ASP A 39 -25.13 0.02 -4.65
N CYS A 40 -24.30 -0.39 -3.68
CA CYS A 40 -24.56 -0.20 -2.25
C CYS A 40 -24.43 1.26 -1.75
N ALA A 41 -23.91 2.19 -2.56
CA ALA A 41 -23.81 3.60 -2.18
C ALA A 41 -25.19 4.28 -2.07
N GLU A 42 -26.19 3.81 -2.83
CA GLU A 42 -27.54 4.36 -2.80
C GLU A 42 -28.30 3.94 -1.52
N GLU A 43 -28.18 2.69 -1.06
CA GLU A 43 -28.88 2.22 0.16
C GLU A 43 -28.36 2.88 1.46
N TRP A 44 -27.07 3.19 1.53
CA TRP A 44 -26.47 3.94 2.63
C TRP A 44 -26.94 5.41 2.66
N GLN A 45 -27.22 6.01 1.50
CA GLN A 45 -27.79 7.36 1.41
C GLN A 45 -29.26 7.40 1.85
N VAL A 46 -30.02 6.34 1.58
CA VAL A 46 -31.45 6.24 1.89
C VAL A 46 -31.72 6.12 3.40
N THR A 47 -30.81 5.52 4.17
CA THR A 47 -31.01 5.26 5.61
C THR A 47 -30.73 6.46 6.54
N ARG A 48 -30.19 7.58 6.04
CA ARG A 48 -29.94 8.81 6.82
C ARG A 48 -30.41 10.09 6.10
N PRO A 49 -31.73 10.36 6.06
CA PRO A 49 -32.28 11.51 5.33
C PRO A 49 -31.96 12.89 5.94
N GLY A 50 -31.25 12.96 7.08
CA GLY A 50 -30.93 14.20 7.81
C GLY A 50 -29.49 14.71 7.69
N ALA A 51 -28.60 14.01 6.97
CA ALA A 51 -27.22 14.45 6.73
C ALA A 51 -27.08 15.36 5.49
N LEU A 52 -28.19 15.89 4.99
CA LEU A 52 -28.27 16.73 3.79
C LEU A 52 -28.06 18.22 4.13
N LEU A 53 -27.12 18.52 5.03
CA LEU A 53 -26.58 19.87 5.16
C LEU A 53 -25.37 19.97 4.24
N GLU A 54 -25.51 20.89 3.29
CA GLU A 54 -24.63 21.32 2.20
C GLU A 54 -23.13 21.40 2.55
N GLU A 55 -22.46 20.26 2.66
CA GLU A 55 -21.08 20.15 2.23
C GLU A 55 -21.03 19.19 1.06
N LYS A 56 -20.28 19.56 0.03
CA LYS A 56 -20.02 18.78 -1.18
C LYS A 56 -19.45 17.41 -0.77
N PHE A 57 -20.30 16.44 -0.48
CA PHE A 57 -19.89 15.06 -0.28
C PHE A 57 -19.44 14.55 -1.65
N LYS A 58 -18.13 14.69 -1.89
CA LYS A 58 -17.45 14.07 -3.03
C LYS A 58 -17.84 12.59 -2.99
N PRO A 59 -18.29 11.98 -4.11
CA PRO A 59 -18.84 10.63 -4.12
C PRO A 59 -17.79 9.58 -3.75
N PHE A 60 -17.53 9.37 -2.47
CA PHE A 60 -16.54 8.43 -1.94
C PHE A 60 -16.84 7.02 -2.46
N ASP A 61 -15.85 6.35 -3.03
CA ASP A 61 -16.00 5.03 -3.66
C ASP A 61 -15.98 3.88 -2.62
N TRP A 62 -15.73 4.20 -1.34
CA TRP A 62 -15.64 3.28 -0.20
C TRP A 62 -14.62 2.14 -0.36
N THR A 63 -13.84 2.14 -1.45
CA THR A 63 -12.88 1.07 -1.76
C THR A 63 -11.55 1.23 -1.05
N PHE A 64 -11.28 2.42 -0.50
CA PHE A 64 -9.99 2.80 0.10
C PHE A 64 -8.79 2.56 -0.84
N SER A 65 -9.00 2.70 -2.16
CA SER A 65 -7.94 2.56 -3.18
C SER A 65 -6.79 3.53 -2.94
N SER A 66 -5.64 3.01 -2.51
CA SER A 66 -4.45 3.80 -2.17
C SER A 66 -3.27 3.48 -3.09
N ASN A 67 -2.66 4.53 -3.64
CA ASN A 67 -1.41 4.45 -4.39
C ASN A 67 -0.20 4.74 -3.48
N TYR A 68 -0.30 4.42 -2.19
CA TYR A 68 0.79 4.61 -1.25
C TYR A 68 2.01 3.78 -1.65
N GLN A 69 3.18 4.43 -1.64
CA GLN A 69 4.45 3.83 -2.01
C GLN A 69 5.48 3.92 -0.86
N GLY A 70 5.03 4.05 0.39
CA GLY A 70 5.91 4.32 1.53
C GLY A 70 6.20 5.81 1.72
N THR A 71 6.64 6.15 2.94
CA THR A 71 7.00 7.51 3.35
C THR A 71 8.52 7.58 3.51
N MET A 72 9.19 8.38 2.67
CA MET A 72 10.62 8.60 2.71
C MET A 72 10.94 9.97 3.32
N ASN A 73 12.07 10.08 4.01
CA ASN A 73 12.57 11.37 4.50
C ASN A 73 13.51 12.07 3.50
N GLU A 74 13.94 13.28 3.82
CA GLU A 74 14.77 14.15 2.96
C GLU A 74 16.15 13.56 2.62
N HIS A 75 16.60 12.52 3.33
CA HIS A 75 17.85 11.83 3.06
C HIS A 75 17.76 10.84 1.89
N PHE A 76 16.55 10.52 1.42
CA PHE A 76 16.36 9.75 0.19
C PHE A 76 16.29 10.66 -1.02
N ARG A 77 16.98 10.26 -2.08
CA ARG A 77 16.88 10.88 -3.40
C ARG A 77 16.24 9.87 -4.36
N GLU A 78 15.05 10.19 -4.83
CA GLU A 78 14.39 9.40 -5.88
C GLU A 78 14.93 9.83 -7.26
N GLU A 79 15.35 8.87 -8.06
CA GLU A 79 15.79 9.05 -9.45
C GLU A 79 15.10 8.01 -10.32
N ASP A 80 14.69 8.40 -11.53
CA ASP A 80 14.10 7.48 -12.49
C ASP A 80 15.17 6.52 -13.01
N SER A 81 14.81 5.24 -13.11
CA SER A 81 15.67 4.20 -13.65
C SER A 81 14.88 3.34 -14.65
N GLU A 82 15.54 2.94 -15.74
CA GLU A 82 15.01 1.97 -16.70
C GLU A 82 15.25 0.52 -16.25
N GLU A 83 16.04 0.33 -15.19
CA GLU A 83 16.34 -0.98 -14.63
C GLU A 83 15.17 -1.48 -13.76
N GLY A 84 14.72 -2.71 -14.02
CA GLY A 84 13.70 -3.38 -13.20
C GLY A 84 14.31 -4.20 -12.06
N ILE A 85 13.47 -4.66 -11.14
CA ILE A 85 13.94 -5.60 -10.10
C ILE A 85 14.32 -6.93 -10.76
N ASN A 86 15.54 -7.41 -10.47
CA ASN A 86 16.01 -8.69 -10.99
C ASN A 86 15.36 -9.85 -10.22
N PHE A 87 14.27 -10.39 -10.78
CA PHE A 87 13.53 -11.52 -10.19
C PHE A 87 14.34 -12.82 -10.16
N ASP A 88 15.29 -13.04 -11.07
CA ASP A 88 16.10 -14.25 -11.08
C ASP A 88 16.93 -14.38 -9.81
N LYS A 89 17.44 -13.26 -9.29
CA LYS A 89 18.13 -13.19 -7.99
C LYS A 89 17.19 -13.46 -6.83
N LEU A 90 15.97 -12.91 -6.85
CA LEU A 90 14.96 -13.16 -5.82
C LEU A 90 14.47 -14.61 -5.78
N MET A 91 14.55 -15.34 -6.90
CA MET A 91 14.21 -16.77 -6.97
C MET A 91 15.33 -17.67 -6.43
N GLN A 92 16.53 -17.15 -6.21
CA GLN A 92 17.61 -17.92 -5.60
C GLN A 92 17.26 -18.27 -4.16
N ARG A 93 17.56 -19.52 -3.79
CA ARG A 93 17.25 -20.01 -2.44
C ARG A 93 18.33 -19.53 -1.48
N GLU A 94 18.06 -18.41 -0.84
CA GLU A 94 18.84 -17.91 0.29
C GLU A 94 18.10 -18.13 1.61
N PRO A 95 18.83 -18.33 2.74
CA PRO A 95 18.20 -18.40 4.04
C PRO A 95 17.60 -17.05 4.43
N ILE A 96 16.35 -17.05 4.87
CA ILE A 96 15.69 -15.85 5.40
C ILE A 96 16.19 -15.64 6.83
N ILE A 97 16.99 -14.58 7.04
CA ILE A 97 17.51 -14.20 8.35
C ILE A 97 16.40 -13.56 9.19
N PHE A 98 15.58 -12.72 8.56
CA PHE A 98 14.48 -12.03 9.19
C PHE A 98 13.30 -11.91 8.23
N SER A 99 12.09 -12.10 8.75
CA SER A 99 10.87 -11.76 8.02
C SER A 99 9.81 -11.26 8.98
N SER A 100 9.07 -10.25 8.52
CA SER A 100 7.96 -9.67 9.26
C SER A 100 6.88 -9.24 8.28
N GLU A 101 5.64 -9.27 8.76
CA GLU A 101 4.45 -8.84 8.04
C GLU A 101 3.62 -7.97 8.96
N VAL A 102 3.18 -6.83 8.44
CA VAL A 102 2.44 -5.82 9.19
C VAL A 102 1.25 -5.36 8.35
N SER A 103 0.05 -5.58 8.87
CA SER A 103 -1.19 -5.04 8.30
C SER A 103 -1.33 -3.56 8.68
N LEU A 104 -1.59 -2.68 7.70
CA LEU A 104 -1.78 -1.25 7.91
C LEU A 104 -3.27 -0.92 8.08
N PHE A 105 -4.11 -1.38 7.15
CA PHE A 105 -5.55 -1.31 7.25
C PHE A 105 -6.20 -2.46 6.49
N GLU A 106 -7.44 -2.77 6.84
CA GLU A 106 -8.25 -3.81 6.22
C GLU A 106 -9.72 -3.42 6.35
N ASP A 107 -10.56 -3.74 5.38
CA ASP A 107 -12.00 -3.47 5.39
C ASP A 107 -12.73 -4.56 4.60
N GLU A 108 -13.88 -5.02 5.08
CA GLU A 108 -14.69 -6.07 4.43
C GLU A 108 -15.75 -5.50 3.49
N LEU A 109 -15.73 -4.17 3.23
CA LEU A 109 -16.66 -3.49 2.33
C LEU A 109 -18.14 -3.82 2.64
N HIS A 110 -18.49 -3.92 3.92
CA HIS A 110 -19.81 -4.38 4.39
C HIS A 110 -20.22 -5.75 3.84
N ASP A 111 -19.31 -6.73 3.90
CA ASP A 111 -19.50 -8.11 3.40
C ASP A 111 -19.61 -8.23 1.87
N HIS A 112 -19.30 -7.15 1.12
CA HIS A 112 -19.31 -7.15 -0.35
C HIS A 112 -17.91 -7.26 -0.97
N GLY A 113 -16.89 -7.54 -0.17
CA GLY A 113 -15.54 -7.77 -0.67
C GLY A 113 -14.46 -7.65 0.39
N VAL A 114 -13.27 -7.25 -0.04
CA VAL A 114 -12.15 -6.98 0.86
C VAL A 114 -11.27 -5.87 0.28
N SER A 115 -10.87 -4.95 1.14
CA SER A 115 -9.82 -3.96 0.89
C SER A 115 -8.76 -4.13 1.95
N SER A 116 -7.50 -4.32 1.57
CA SER A 116 -6.42 -4.58 2.53
C SER A 116 -5.12 -3.94 2.08
N CYS A 117 -4.37 -3.39 3.03
CA CYS A 117 -3.04 -2.86 2.80
C CYS A 117 -2.07 -3.46 3.80
N THR A 118 -1.09 -4.20 3.29
CA THR A 118 -0.13 -4.96 4.09
C THR A 118 1.28 -4.73 3.57
N VAL A 119 2.24 -4.61 4.48
CA VAL A 119 3.66 -4.56 4.15
C VAL A 119 4.36 -5.81 4.69
N LYS A 120 5.18 -6.43 3.84
CA LYS A 120 6.00 -7.60 4.19
C LYS A 120 7.45 -7.31 3.89
N ILE A 121 8.34 -7.70 4.80
CA ILE A 121 9.79 -7.64 4.61
C ILE A 121 10.39 -9.02 4.75
N ARG A 122 11.40 -9.29 3.91
CA ARG A 122 12.32 -10.41 4.02
C ARG A 122 13.73 -9.85 3.98
N VAL A 123 14.61 -10.36 4.85
CA VAL A 123 16.04 -10.05 4.88
C VAL A 123 16.84 -11.33 4.67
N MET A 124 17.80 -11.27 3.76
CA MET A 124 18.66 -12.34 3.31
C MET A 124 20.12 -11.88 3.48
N PRO A 125 21.10 -12.80 3.46
CA PRO A 125 22.51 -12.42 3.50
C PRO A 125 22.94 -11.45 2.40
N SER A 126 22.33 -11.51 1.20
CA SER A 126 22.67 -10.63 0.08
C SER A 126 21.97 -9.26 0.10
N GLY A 127 20.94 -9.08 0.94
CA GLY A 127 20.14 -7.87 0.95
C GLY A 127 18.74 -8.04 1.53
N TYR A 128 17.79 -7.21 1.10
CA TYR A 128 16.41 -7.32 1.56
C TYR A 128 15.40 -7.01 0.46
N TYR A 129 14.19 -7.54 0.65
CA TYR A 129 13.06 -7.32 -0.21
C TYR A 129 11.83 -6.92 0.62
N ILE A 130 11.17 -5.83 0.23
CA ILE A 130 9.91 -5.37 0.82
C ILE A 130 8.83 -5.38 -0.24
N LEU A 131 7.66 -5.89 0.13
CA LEU A 131 6.44 -5.81 -0.65
C LEU A 131 5.39 -5.06 0.16
N LEU A 132 5.07 -3.84 -0.29
CA LEU A 132 3.86 -3.14 0.10
C LEU A 132 2.77 -3.51 -0.91
N ARG A 133 1.69 -4.11 -0.43
CA ARG A 133 0.57 -4.54 -1.27
C ARG A 133 -0.71 -3.91 -0.76
N PHE A 134 -1.38 -3.17 -1.64
CA PHE A 134 -2.79 -2.87 -1.54
C PHE A 134 -3.56 -3.89 -2.39
N PHE A 135 -4.58 -4.52 -1.82
CA PHE A 135 -5.42 -5.49 -2.49
C PHE A 135 -6.89 -5.13 -2.27
N LEU A 136 -7.61 -4.99 -3.37
CA LEU A 136 -9.04 -4.71 -3.40
C LEU A 136 -9.74 -5.78 -4.22
N ARG A 137 -10.77 -6.37 -3.66
CA ARG A 137 -11.72 -7.24 -4.33
C ARG A 137 -13.12 -6.74 -3.99
N VAL A 138 -13.91 -6.45 -5.01
CA VAL A 138 -15.35 -6.21 -4.88
C VAL A 138 -16.04 -7.38 -5.54
N ASP A 139 -16.82 -8.13 -4.76
CA ASP A 139 -17.37 -9.41 -5.18
C ASP A 139 -18.25 -9.23 -6.43
N ASN A 140 -18.00 -10.04 -7.46
CA ASN A 140 -18.67 -9.99 -8.77
C ASN A 140 -18.53 -8.67 -9.55
N VAL A 141 -17.67 -7.74 -9.12
CA VAL A 141 -17.47 -6.44 -9.78
C VAL A 141 -16.06 -6.31 -10.33
N LEU A 142 -15.03 -6.34 -9.46
CA LEU A 142 -13.64 -6.14 -9.88
C LEU A 142 -12.63 -6.67 -8.87
N MET A 143 -11.39 -6.78 -9.34
CA MET A 143 -10.20 -6.98 -8.52
C MET A 143 -9.15 -5.96 -8.94
N ARG A 144 -8.46 -5.37 -7.96
CA ARG A 144 -7.39 -4.38 -8.16
C ARG A 144 -6.28 -4.64 -7.16
N MET A 145 -5.03 -4.51 -7.60
CA MET A 145 -3.86 -4.75 -6.75
C MET A 145 -2.80 -3.72 -7.05
N HIS A 146 -2.32 -3.03 -6.02
CA HIS A 146 -1.20 -2.11 -6.16
C HIS A 146 -0.04 -2.61 -5.34
N ASP A 147 1.02 -3.01 -6.03
CA ASP A 147 2.24 -3.52 -5.43
C ASP A 147 3.33 -2.47 -5.57
N THR A 148 3.93 -2.08 -4.44
CA THR A 148 5.20 -1.36 -4.42
C THR A 148 6.26 -2.29 -3.86
N ARG A 149 7.28 -2.57 -4.67
CA ARG A 149 8.37 -3.48 -4.34
C ARG A 149 9.63 -2.67 -4.09
N PHE A 150 10.33 -3.00 -3.02
CA PHE A 150 11.65 -2.47 -2.75
C PHE A 150 12.66 -3.60 -2.70
N HIS A 151 13.77 -3.43 -3.39
CA HIS A 151 14.87 -4.39 -3.39
C HIS A 151 16.19 -3.68 -3.15
N TYR A 152 16.94 -4.15 -2.17
CA TYR A 152 18.27 -3.67 -1.85
C TYR A 152 19.25 -4.84 -1.87
N GLU A 153 20.43 -4.60 -2.45
CA GLU A 153 21.56 -5.53 -2.46
C GLU A 153 22.73 -4.87 -1.73
N ILE A 154 23.50 -5.64 -0.96
CA ILE A 154 24.63 -5.11 -0.16
C ILE A 154 25.69 -4.40 -1.02
N GLU A 155 25.86 -4.85 -2.26
CA GLU A 155 26.83 -4.25 -3.20
C GLU A 155 26.35 -2.90 -3.77
N ASN A 156 25.06 -2.58 -3.60
CA ASN A 156 24.45 -1.36 -4.13
C ASN A 156 24.43 -0.24 -3.10
N ASN A 157 24.54 1.00 -3.60
CA ASN A 157 24.33 2.22 -2.80
C ASN A 157 22.91 2.78 -2.98
N TYR A 158 22.01 2.01 -3.57
CA TYR A 158 20.65 2.41 -3.89
C TYR A 158 19.65 1.28 -3.60
N ILE A 159 18.40 1.66 -3.42
CA ILE A 159 17.27 0.73 -3.28
C ILE A 159 16.44 0.86 -4.56
N MET A 160 16.19 -0.26 -5.22
CA MET A 160 15.28 -0.29 -6.37
C MET A 160 13.85 -0.28 -5.87
N LYS A 161 13.04 0.62 -6.42
CA LYS A 161 11.61 0.77 -6.14
C LYS A 161 10.84 0.54 -7.44
N GLU A 162 9.90 -0.40 -7.42
CA GLU A 162 9.06 -0.70 -8.57
C GLU A 162 7.59 -0.67 -8.15
N PHE A 163 6.77 0.10 -8.87
CA PHE A 163 5.34 0.22 -8.63
C PHE A 163 4.54 -0.43 -9.76
N THR A 164 3.64 -1.34 -9.42
CA THR A 164 2.72 -2.01 -10.35
C THR A 164 1.29 -1.84 -9.88
N THR A 165 0.39 -1.46 -10.80
CA THR A 165 -1.04 -1.23 -10.53
C THR A 165 -1.98 -2.22 -11.18
#